data_AF-A0A961HW77-F1
#
_entry.id   AF-A0A961HW77-F1
#
_cell.length_a   1.000
_cell.length_b   1.000
_cell.length_c   1.000
_cell.angle_alpha   90.00
_cell.angle_beta   90.00
_cell.angle_gamma   90.00
#
_symmetry.space_group_name_H-M   'P 1'
#
loop_
_entity.id
_entity.type
_entity.pdbx_description
1 polymer ?
#
loop_
_entity_poly.entity_id
_entity_poly.type
_entity_poly.pdbx_seq_one_letter_code
_entity_poly.pdbx_strand_id
1 'polypeptide(L)'
;MDRRAKIAGMFLISAFGLMLIACDEPAAIPGGTLSPTVQQPLETTFTVGDFIIGVDGPDAQSQSITVTHSADAGRILWRTIPGRAFLSAARGRESVHEARGSFFVEDERLEICDDQTLDSIRNANGNLRIQGRLSCPGNPVHDTEGGIGYVIEFSQTPEGHLRFQAELRSSPESDAANGYNRIY
;
A
#
# COMPACT_ATOMS: atom_id res chain seq x y z
N MET A 1 79.80 -14.04 21.39
CA MET A 1 78.58 -14.23 20.58
C MET A 1 77.47 -13.38 21.18
N ASP A 2 77.13 -12.38 20.37
CA ASP A 2 76.06 -11.39 20.40
C ASP A 2 74.69 -11.90 20.89
N ARG A 3 73.98 -11.13 21.74
CA ARG A 3 72.76 -10.40 21.32
C ARG A 3 72.17 -9.54 22.43
N ARG A 4 72.08 -8.25 22.08
CA ARG A 4 71.44 -7.13 22.76
C ARG A 4 69.97 -7.42 23.09
N ALA A 5 69.56 -7.13 24.33
CA ALA A 5 68.16 -7.00 24.70
C ALA A 5 67.60 -5.72 24.06
N LYS A 6 66.71 -5.88 23.08
CA LYS A 6 65.93 -4.79 22.48
C LYS A 6 64.60 -4.69 23.24
N ILE A 7 64.35 -3.50 23.79
CA ILE A 7 63.06 -3.06 24.31
C ILE A 7 62.13 -2.90 23.10
N ALA A 8 61.06 -3.68 23.04
CA ALA A 8 59.97 -3.53 22.07
C ALA A 8 58.70 -3.16 22.85
N GLY A 9 58.13 -2.02 22.46
CA GLY A 9 57.10 -1.30 23.22
C GLY A 9 55.68 -1.83 23.08
N MET A 10 54.77 -1.08 23.71
CA MET A 10 53.34 -1.19 23.45
C MET A 10 52.72 0.19 23.57
N PHE A 11 52.44 0.80 22.42
CA PHE A 11 51.59 1.98 22.29
C PHE A 11 50.14 1.54 22.50
N LEU A 12 49.46 2.11 23.49
CA LEU A 12 48.01 2.03 23.62
C LEU A 12 47.38 3.03 22.64
N ILE A 13 46.99 2.56 21.47
CA ILE A 13 46.10 3.30 20.57
C ILE A 13 44.67 3.02 21.03
N SER A 14 44.07 3.98 21.73
CA SER A 14 42.66 3.97 22.09
C SER A 14 41.82 4.16 20.83
N ALA A 15 41.27 3.07 20.29
CA ALA A 15 40.29 3.13 19.21
C ALA A 15 38.95 3.62 19.77
N PHE A 16 38.62 4.88 19.51
CA PHE A 16 37.26 5.41 19.65
C PHE A 16 36.39 4.74 18.58
N GLY A 17 35.65 3.71 18.98
CA GLY A 17 34.61 3.10 18.16
C GLY A 17 33.44 4.06 18.02
N LEU A 18 33.38 4.76 16.89
CA LEU A 18 32.20 5.50 16.47
C LEU A 18 31.13 4.46 16.09
N MET A 19 30.26 4.13 17.04
CA MET A 19 29.09 3.28 16.78
C MET A 19 28.11 4.11 15.94
N LEU A 20 28.22 3.98 14.61
CA LEU A 20 27.20 4.45 13.69
C LEU A 20 25.94 3.63 13.99
N ILE A 21 24.98 4.26 14.67
CA ILE A 21 23.60 3.78 14.71
C ILE A 21 23.10 3.95 13.28
N ALA A 22 23.25 2.92 12.46
CA ALA A 22 22.47 2.81 11.25
C ALA A 22 21.03 2.70 11.71
N CYS A 23 20.26 3.78 11.56
CA CYS A 23 18.82 3.63 11.45
C CYS A 23 18.60 2.71 10.26
N ASP A 24 18.22 1.47 10.54
CA ASP A 24 17.71 0.57 9.51
C ASP A 24 16.53 1.32 8.88
N GLU A 25 16.66 1.76 7.64
CA GLU A 25 15.53 2.30 6.89
C GLU A 25 14.48 1.18 6.91
N PRO A 26 13.25 1.43 7.42
CA PRO A 26 12.24 0.40 7.41
C PRO A 26 12.11 -0.05 5.96
N ALA A 27 12.44 -1.32 5.69
CA ALA A 27 12.42 -1.88 4.36
C ALA A 27 11.11 -1.45 3.71
N ALA A 28 11.20 -0.74 2.57
CA ALA A 28 10.03 -0.30 1.83
C ALA A 28 9.11 -1.51 1.71
N ILE A 29 7.92 -1.44 2.30
CA ILE A 29 6.95 -2.54 2.22
C ILE A 29 6.79 -2.79 0.72
N PRO A 30 7.20 -3.95 0.19
CA PRO A 30 7.08 -4.19 -1.23
C PRO A 30 5.59 -4.27 -1.53
N GLY A 31 4.99 -3.16 -1.94
CA GLY A 31 3.62 -3.14 -2.44
C GLY A 31 3.56 -3.93 -3.73
N GLY A 32 2.44 -4.59 -4.01
CA GLY A 32 2.31 -5.35 -5.24
C GLY A 32 2.29 -4.47 -6.49
N THR A 33 2.03 -5.12 -7.61
CA THR A 33 2.08 -4.54 -8.94
C THR A 33 0.69 -4.27 -9.47
N LEU A 34 0.59 -3.23 -10.31
CA LEU A 34 -0.61 -2.98 -11.08
C LEU A 34 -0.54 -3.80 -12.37
N SER A 35 -1.45 -4.76 -12.50
CA SER A 35 -1.64 -5.55 -13.70
C SER A 35 -2.47 -4.79 -14.74
N PRO A 36 -2.29 -5.08 -16.05
CA PRO A 36 -3.01 -4.40 -17.12
C PRO A 36 -4.51 -4.33 -16.88
N THR A 37 -5.09 -3.14 -17.08
CA THR A 37 -6.52 -2.91 -16.93
C THR A 37 -7.30 -3.80 -17.91
N VAL A 38 -8.33 -4.49 -17.42
CA VAL A 38 -9.16 -5.40 -18.26
C VAL A 38 -9.90 -4.62 -19.35
N GLN A 39 -10.32 -3.39 -19.05
CA GLN A 39 -10.87 -2.42 -20.00
C GLN A 39 -10.23 -1.05 -19.81
N GLN A 40 -9.54 -0.57 -20.84
CA GLN A 40 -8.93 0.75 -20.81
C GLN A 40 -10.02 1.84 -20.64
N PRO A 41 -9.85 2.81 -19.73
CA PRO A 41 -10.86 3.84 -19.51
C PRO A 41 -11.09 4.68 -20.78
N LEU A 42 -12.36 4.88 -21.16
CA LEU A 42 -12.72 5.81 -22.25
C LEU A 42 -12.51 7.28 -21.84
N GLU A 43 -12.57 7.54 -20.54
CA GLU A 43 -12.30 8.83 -19.90
C GLU A 43 -11.05 8.68 -19.03
N THR A 44 -10.13 9.64 -19.13
CA THR A 44 -8.90 9.67 -18.32
C THR A 44 -8.92 10.79 -17.28
N THR A 45 -10.02 11.52 -17.18
CA THR A 45 -10.18 12.62 -16.22
C THR A 45 -11.63 12.69 -15.77
N PHE A 46 -11.82 12.73 -14.46
CA PHE A 46 -13.10 12.68 -13.79
C PHE A 46 -13.23 13.86 -12.84
N THR A 47 -14.38 14.52 -12.82
CA THR A 47 -14.66 15.60 -11.88
C THR A 47 -15.54 15.08 -10.75
N VAL A 48 -15.11 15.29 -9.51
CA VAL A 48 -15.84 14.94 -8.29
C VAL A 48 -15.97 16.21 -7.46
N GLY A 49 -17.07 16.93 -7.68
CA GLY A 49 -17.26 18.29 -7.16
C GLY A 49 -16.15 19.23 -7.64
N ASP A 50 -15.40 19.82 -6.72
CA ASP A 50 -14.29 20.73 -6.97
C ASP A 50 -12.96 20.00 -7.21
N PHE A 51 -12.94 18.67 -7.15
CA PHE A 51 -11.74 17.86 -7.36
C PHE A 51 -11.70 17.25 -8.75
N ILE A 52 -10.48 17.17 -9.30
CA ILE A 52 -10.20 16.55 -10.59
C ILE A 52 -9.34 15.32 -10.32
N ILE A 53 -9.84 14.16 -10.74
CA ILE A 53 -9.16 12.87 -10.62
C ILE A 53 -8.73 12.44 -12.02
N GLY A 54 -7.42 12.38 -12.24
CA GLY A 54 -6.80 11.95 -13.49
C GLY A 54 -6.35 10.49 -13.43
N VAL A 55 -6.46 9.79 -14.55
CA VAL A 55 -5.84 8.49 -14.80
C VAL A 55 -4.80 8.71 -15.88
N ASP A 56 -3.54 8.77 -15.46
CA ASP A 56 -2.38 9.00 -16.32
C ASP A 56 -1.76 7.66 -16.72
N GLY A 57 -1.09 7.60 -17.88
CA GLY A 57 -0.33 6.43 -18.33
C GLY A 57 -1.13 5.50 -19.26
N PRO A 58 -0.58 5.11 -20.43
CA PRO A 58 -1.30 4.28 -21.40
C PRO A 58 -1.43 2.80 -21.00
N ASP A 59 -0.59 2.32 -20.08
CA ASP A 59 -0.51 0.91 -19.71
C ASP A 59 -0.34 0.75 -18.20
N ALA A 60 -0.53 -0.47 -17.70
CA ALA A 60 -0.44 -0.77 -16.28
C ALA A 60 0.84 -0.26 -15.60
N GLN A 61 1.99 -0.37 -16.29
CA GLN A 61 3.31 -0.09 -15.71
C GLN A 61 3.57 1.41 -15.55
N SER A 62 2.91 2.23 -16.37
CA SER A 62 2.95 3.68 -16.32
C SER A 62 1.69 4.29 -15.71
N GLN A 63 0.66 3.48 -15.46
CA GLN A 63 -0.64 3.95 -15.00
C GLN A 63 -0.55 4.48 -13.57
N SER A 64 -1.10 5.67 -13.35
CA SER A 64 -1.24 6.28 -12.03
C SER A 64 -2.54 7.06 -11.92
N ILE A 65 -3.05 7.17 -10.69
CA ILE A 65 -4.22 8.00 -10.37
C ILE A 65 -3.70 9.25 -9.69
N THR A 66 -4.09 10.42 -10.19
CA THR A 66 -3.72 11.72 -9.65
C THR A 66 -4.98 12.44 -9.16
N VAL A 67 -4.91 13.11 -8.02
CA VAL A 67 -5.97 13.97 -7.49
C VAL A 67 -5.46 15.40 -7.38
N THR A 68 -6.22 16.35 -7.92
CA THR A 68 -5.98 17.80 -7.85
C THR A 68 -7.26 18.54 -7.47
N HIS A 69 -7.13 19.81 -7.09
CA HIS A 69 -8.28 20.70 -6.88
C HIS A 69 -8.47 21.60 -8.11
N SER A 70 -9.70 21.82 -8.54
CA SER A 70 -10.06 22.63 -9.71
C SER A 70 -9.54 24.07 -9.66
N ALA A 71 -9.54 24.68 -8.47
CA ALA A 71 -8.99 26.03 -8.27
C ALA A 71 -7.46 26.13 -8.42
N ASP A 72 -6.74 25.00 -8.36
CA ASP A 72 -5.29 24.94 -8.56
C ASP A 72 -4.90 23.56 -9.11
N ALA A 73 -5.22 23.33 -10.38
CA ALA A 73 -4.95 22.06 -11.05
C ALA A 73 -3.45 21.74 -11.20
N GLY A 74 -2.57 22.73 -11.01
CA GLY A 74 -1.12 22.53 -11.02
C GLY A 74 -0.60 21.86 -9.74
N ARG A 75 -1.38 21.88 -8.66
CA ARG A 75 -1.01 21.30 -7.38
C ARG A 75 -1.60 19.90 -7.22
N ILE A 76 -0.72 18.90 -7.25
CA ILE A 76 -1.06 17.51 -6.94
C ILE A 76 -1.30 17.39 -5.43
N LEU A 77 -2.51 16.97 -5.06
CA LEU A 77 -2.87 16.70 -3.67
C LEU A 77 -2.52 15.27 -3.27
N TRP A 78 -2.70 14.32 -4.20
CA TRP A 78 -2.35 12.91 -4.01
C TRP A 78 -2.10 12.25 -5.36
N ARG A 79 -1.24 11.23 -5.37
CA ARG A 79 -0.95 10.42 -6.55
C ARG A 79 -0.51 9.01 -6.15
N THR A 80 -0.97 8.00 -6.90
CA THR A 80 -0.44 6.63 -6.77
C THR A 80 0.93 6.50 -7.42
N ILE A 81 1.74 5.55 -6.95
CA ILE A 81 3.02 5.25 -7.61
C ILE A 81 2.72 4.57 -8.95
N PRO A 82 3.27 5.06 -10.08
CA PRO A 82 3.05 4.44 -11.39
C PRO A 82 3.43 2.96 -11.40
N GLY A 83 2.58 2.11 -11.96
CA GLY A 83 2.85 0.67 -12.06
C GLY A 83 2.71 -0.14 -10.78
N ARG A 84 2.40 0.50 -9.65
CA ARG A 84 2.26 -0.16 -8.36
C ARG A 84 0.81 -0.24 -7.95
N ALA A 85 0.48 -1.35 -7.29
CA ALA A 85 -0.78 -1.44 -6.59
C ALA A 85 -0.87 -0.34 -5.53
N PHE A 86 -2.06 0.19 -5.35
CA PHE A 86 -2.37 1.27 -4.42
C PHE A 86 -3.45 0.88 -3.42
N LEU A 87 -3.86 -0.39 -3.46
CA LEU A 87 -4.73 -1.03 -2.49
C LEU A 87 -4.16 -2.41 -2.21
N SER A 88 -4.16 -2.83 -0.96
CA SER A 88 -3.85 -4.21 -0.60
C SER A 88 -4.84 -4.72 0.45
N ALA A 89 -5.11 -6.01 0.45
CA ALA A 89 -5.87 -6.68 1.49
C ALA A 89 -4.94 -7.61 2.26
N ALA A 90 -5.18 -7.77 3.56
CA ALA A 90 -4.54 -8.84 4.30
C ALA A 90 -5.50 -9.51 5.26
N ARG A 91 -5.19 -10.75 5.54
CA ARG A 91 -5.74 -11.48 6.67
C ARG A 91 -4.67 -11.55 7.74
N GLY A 92 -4.97 -11.01 8.91
CA GLY A 92 -4.09 -11.02 10.06
C GLY A 92 -4.79 -11.54 11.31
N ARG A 93 -4.00 -12.04 12.24
CA ARG A 93 -4.43 -12.37 13.61
C ARG A 93 -3.75 -11.40 14.55
N GLU A 94 -4.57 -10.66 15.30
CA GLU A 94 -4.08 -9.77 16.35
C GLU A 94 -4.30 -10.43 17.71
N SER A 95 -3.29 -10.36 18.57
CA SER A 95 -3.44 -10.71 19.99
C SER A 95 -3.11 -9.50 20.85
N VAL A 96 -4.05 -9.12 21.71
CA VAL A 96 -3.90 -7.99 22.61
C VAL A 96 -3.95 -8.51 24.03
N HIS A 97 -2.86 -8.30 24.77
CA HIS A 97 -2.74 -8.70 26.16
C HIS A 97 -2.50 -7.47 27.03
N GLU A 98 -3.29 -7.32 28.09
CA GLU A 98 -3.11 -6.27 29.09
C GLU A 98 -2.40 -6.83 30.32
N ALA A 99 -1.42 -6.09 30.84
CA ALA A 99 -0.84 -6.35 32.15
C ALA A 99 -0.43 -5.05 32.84
N ARG A 100 -1.03 -4.78 34.01
CA ARG A 100 -0.70 -3.65 34.90
C ARG A 100 -0.84 -2.28 34.23
N GLY A 101 -1.87 -2.10 33.42
CA GLY A 101 -2.13 -0.89 32.65
C GLY A 101 -1.26 -0.75 31.40
N SER A 102 -0.49 -1.78 31.03
CA SER A 102 0.26 -1.83 29.77
C SER A 102 -0.43 -2.77 28.80
N PHE A 103 -0.39 -2.44 27.51
CA PHE A 103 -0.92 -3.27 26.43
C PHE A 103 0.23 -3.81 25.58
N PHE A 104 0.16 -5.11 25.31
CA PHE A 104 1.05 -5.82 24.40
C PHE A 104 0.21 -6.23 23.21
N VAL A 105 0.55 -5.69 22.04
CA VAL A 105 -0.15 -5.98 20.78
C VAL A 105 0.81 -6.77 19.91
N GLU A 106 0.42 -7.98 19.57
CA GLU A 106 1.13 -8.82 18.61
C GLU A 106 0.27 -8.99 17.37
N ASP A 107 0.90 -8.86 16.21
CA ASP A 107 0.24 -8.95 14.93
C ASP A 107 0.91 -10.00 14.03
N GLU A 108 0.13 -11.00 13.63
CA GLU A 108 0.56 -12.05 12.72
C GLU A 108 -0.15 -11.88 11.37
N ARG A 109 0.63 -11.66 10.31
CA ARG A 109 0.13 -11.56 8.94
C ARG A 109 0.05 -12.95 8.32
N LEU A 110 -1.17 -13.46 8.11
CA LEU A 110 -1.44 -14.81 7.60
C LEU A 110 -1.47 -14.87 6.08
N GLU A 111 -2.00 -13.82 5.44
CA GLU A 111 -2.17 -13.75 3.98
C GLU A 111 -2.18 -12.30 3.51
N ILE A 112 -1.66 -12.05 2.32
CA ILE A 112 -1.67 -10.73 1.67
C ILE A 112 -2.13 -10.89 0.23
N CYS A 113 -2.95 -9.94 -0.19
CA CYS A 113 -3.31 -9.72 -1.58
C CYS A 113 -2.89 -8.31 -1.97
N ASP A 114 -1.76 -8.18 -2.62
CA ASP A 114 -1.09 -6.92 -2.89
C ASP A 114 -0.94 -6.62 -4.38
N ASP A 115 -0.97 -7.62 -5.26
CA ASP A 115 -1.11 -7.42 -6.70
C ASP A 115 -2.55 -7.03 -7.07
N GLN A 116 -2.71 -6.06 -7.97
CA GLN A 116 -3.98 -5.41 -8.25
C GLN A 116 -4.28 -5.41 -9.75
N THR A 117 -5.53 -5.70 -10.13
CA THR A 117 -6.09 -5.36 -11.45
C THR A 117 -7.03 -4.17 -11.32
N LEU A 118 -7.19 -3.43 -12.41
CA LEU A 118 -8.27 -2.46 -12.57
C LEU A 118 -9.25 -3.00 -13.62
N ASP A 119 -10.51 -3.13 -13.21
CA ASP A 119 -11.56 -3.66 -14.08
C ASP A 119 -12.38 -2.51 -14.67
N SER A 120 -12.69 -1.48 -13.88
CA SER A 120 -13.44 -0.32 -14.36
C SER A 120 -13.17 0.94 -13.57
N ILE A 121 -13.22 2.08 -14.26
CA ILE A 121 -13.22 3.42 -13.69
C ILE A 121 -14.37 4.18 -14.34
N ARG A 122 -15.31 4.68 -13.53
CA ARG A 122 -16.51 5.33 -14.06
C ARG A 122 -17.09 6.36 -13.11
N ASN A 123 -17.61 7.44 -13.68
CA ASN A 123 -18.49 8.33 -12.95
C ASN A 123 -19.84 7.66 -12.67
N ALA A 124 -20.35 7.82 -11.46
CA ALA A 124 -21.67 7.40 -11.03
C ALA A 124 -22.26 8.47 -10.12
N ASN A 125 -23.28 9.20 -10.59
CA ASN A 125 -24.01 10.21 -9.82
C ASN A 125 -23.11 11.32 -9.22
N GLY A 126 -22.07 11.77 -9.95
CA GLY A 126 -21.14 12.80 -9.48
C GLY A 126 -20.02 12.27 -8.56
N ASN A 127 -20.01 10.97 -8.28
CA ASN A 127 -18.91 10.27 -7.61
C ASN A 127 -18.08 9.51 -8.64
N LEU A 128 -16.80 9.30 -8.35
CA LEU A 128 -15.95 8.41 -9.14
C LEU A 128 -15.88 7.04 -8.46
N ARG A 129 -16.18 5.98 -9.22
CA ARG A 129 -16.08 4.61 -8.76
C ARG A 129 -15.00 3.86 -9.53
N ILE A 130 -14.04 3.30 -8.79
CA ILE A 130 -12.98 2.43 -9.28
C ILE A 130 -13.24 1.02 -8.78
N GLN A 131 -13.16 0.03 -9.65
CA GLN A 131 -13.36 -1.37 -9.29
C GLN A 131 -12.24 -2.22 -9.90
N GLY A 132 -11.89 -3.29 -9.21
CA GLY A 132 -10.89 -4.24 -9.68
C GLY A 132 -10.83 -5.47 -8.79
N ARG A 133 -9.72 -6.20 -8.89
CA ARG A 133 -9.45 -7.37 -8.04
C ARG A 133 -8.05 -7.31 -7.44
N LEU A 134 -7.90 -7.92 -6.27
CA LEU A 134 -6.62 -8.17 -5.61
C LEU A 134 -6.27 -9.65 -5.74
N SER A 135 -5.07 -9.94 -6.23
CA SER A 135 -4.54 -11.30 -6.35
C SER A 135 -3.95 -11.76 -5.02
N CYS A 136 -4.28 -12.97 -4.60
CA CYS A 136 -3.94 -13.53 -3.29
C CYS A 136 -3.12 -14.82 -3.47
N PRO A 137 -1.81 -14.70 -3.77
CA PRO A 137 -1.01 -15.87 -4.10
C PRO A 137 -0.95 -16.86 -2.94
N GLY A 138 -1.18 -18.14 -3.24
CA GLY A 138 -1.11 -19.22 -2.24
C GLY A 138 -2.43 -19.53 -1.56
N ASN A 139 -3.54 -18.94 -2.01
CA ASN A 139 -4.88 -19.29 -1.56
C ASN A 139 -5.69 -19.97 -2.69
N PRO A 140 -5.94 -21.29 -2.59
CA PRO A 140 -6.58 -22.06 -3.66
C PRO A 140 -7.97 -21.55 -4.08
N VAL A 141 -8.71 -20.95 -3.16
CA VAL A 141 -10.05 -20.40 -3.43
C VAL A 141 -9.91 -19.16 -4.32
N HIS A 142 -9.03 -18.24 -3.96
CA HIS A 142 -8.83 -17.01 -4.70
C HIS A 142 -8.00 -17.18 -5.98
N ASP A 143 -7.12 -18.19 -6.04
CA ASP A 143 -6.44 -18.56 -7.28
C ASP A 143 -7.44 -19.04 -8.34
N THR A 144 -8.53 -19.70 -7.92
CA THR A 144 -9.58 -20.21 -8.81
C THR A 144 -10.62 -19.14 -9.18
N GLU A 145 -10.95 -18.25 -8.23
CA GLU A 145 -11.92 -17.15 -8.43
C GLU A 145 -11.30 -15.88 -9.04
N GLY A 146 -9.98 -15.85 -9.27
CA GLY A 146 -9.26 -14.71 -9.83
C GLY A 146 -9.08 -13.55 -8.84
N GLY A 147 -8.97 -13.83 -7.54
CA GLY A 147 -8.72 -12.84 -6.49
C GLY A 147 -9.98 -12.31 -5.80
N ILE A 148 -9.81 -11.30 -4.94
CA ILE A 148 -10.89 -10.63 -4.20
C ILE A 148 -11.29 -9.35 -4.94
N GLY A 149 -12.59 -9.15 -5.18
CA GLY A 149 -13.05 -7.90 -5.76
C GLY A 149 -12.90 -6.73 -4.80
N TYR A 150 -12.70 -5.51 -5.29
CA TYR A 150 -12.75 -4.30 -4.47
C TYR A 150 -13.50 -3.18 -5.20
N VAL A 151 -13.92 -2.19 -4.41
CA VAL A 151 -14.44 -0.91 -4.89
C VAL A 151 -13.79 0.21 -4.12
N ILE A 152 -13.31 1.23 -4.83
CA ILE A 152 -12.96 2.53 -4.26
C ILE A 152 -13.95 3.55 -4.81
N GLU A 153 -14.55 4.34 -3.93
CA GLU A 153 -15.42 5.45 -4.31
C GLU A 153 -14.85 6.77 -3.81
N PHE A 154 -14.74 7.74 -4.72
CA PHE A 154 -14.45 9.13 -4.41
C PHE A 154 -15.74 9.95 -4.50
N SER A 155 -16.02 10.73 -3.47
CA SER A 155 -17.16 11.63 -3.40
C SER A 155 -16.75 12.95 -2.76
N GLN A 156 -17.39 14.05 -3.15
CA GLN A 156 -17.26 15.31 -2.42
C GLN A 156 -18.26 15.35 -1.26
N THR A 157 -17.78 15.80 -0.11
CA THR A 157 -18.62 16.15 1.03
C THR A 157 -19.08 17.61 0.91
N PRO A 158 -20.20 18.00 1.54
CA PRO A 158 -20.71 19.38 1.48
C PRO A 158 -19.73 20.46 1.95
N GLU A 159 -18.71 20.08 2.73
CA GLU A 159 -17.69 20.98 3.29
C GLU A 159 -16.54 21.28 2.30
N GLY A 160 -16.61 20.77 1.06
CA GLY A 160 -15.54 20.94 0.07
C GLY A 160 -14.36 19.98 0.28
N HIS A 161 -14.55 18.91 1.05
CA HIS A 161 -13.54 17.87 1.22
C HIS A 161 -13.81 16.69 0.30
N LEU A 162 -12.75 16.16 -0.30
CA LEU A 162 -12.78 14.88 -0.99
C LEU A 162 -12.77 13.75 0.04
N ARG A 163 -13.74 12.85 -0.05
CA ARG A 163 -13.78 11.59 0.69
C ARG A 163 -13.46 10.46 -0.27
N PHE A 164 -12.66 9.52 0.21
CA PHE A 164 -12.47 8.22 -0.42
C PHE A 164 -12.93 7.11 0.53
N GLN A 165 -13.50 6.05 -0.02
CA GLN A 165 -13.89 4.85 0.72
C GLN A 165 -13.49 3.63 -0.10
N ALA A 166 -12.80 2.68 0.53
CA ALA A 166 -12.41 1.42 -0.08
C ALA A 166 -13.10 0.26 0.62
N GLU A 167 -13.65 -0.66 -0.16
CA GLU A 167 -14.36 -1.84 0.34
C GLU A 167 -13.94 -3.08 -0.45
N LEU A 168 -13.74 -4.18 0.26
CA LEU A 168 -13.60 -5.50 -0.36
C LEU A 168 -14.99 -6.07 -0.65
N ARG A 169 -15.13 -6.66 -1.83
CA ARG A 169 -16.27 -7.46 -2.23
C ARG A 169 -15.90 -8.93 -2.09
N SER A 170 -16.10 -9.46 -0.89
CA SER A 170 -15.90 -10.88 -0.63
C SER A 170 -17.05 -11.72 -1.22
N SER A 171 -16.70 -12.94 -1.64
CA SER A 171 -17.65 -14.03 -1.88
C SER A 171 -18.28 -14.45 -0.54
N PRO A 172 -19.58 -14.79 -0.48
CA PRO A 172 -20.32 -15.07 0.75
C PRO A 172 -19.82 -16.27 1.58
N GLU A 173 -18.82 -17.02 1.12
CA GLU A 173 -18.12 -18.07 1.90
C GLU A 173 -17.08 -17.51 2.90
N SER A 174 -16.84 -16.20 2.88
CA SER A 174 -16.07 -15.47 3.88
C SER A 174 -16.90 -15.27 5.16
N ASP A 175 -17.07 -16.32 5.95
CA ASP A 175 -17.58 -16.21 7.32
C ASP A 175 -16.81 -15.11 8.07
N ALA A 176 -17.51 -14.28 8.85
CA ALA A 176 -16.98 -13.12 9.55
C ALA A 176 -15.82 -13.41 10.54
N ALA A 177 -15.52 -14.69 10.79
CA ALA A 177 -14.37 -15.15 11.56
C ALA A 177 -13.10 -15.40 10.72
N ASN A 178 -13.21 -15.49 9.38
CA ASN A 178 -12.15 -15.91 8.45
C ASN A 178 -11.91 -14.92 7.27
N GLY A 179 -12.63 -13.80 7.23
CA GLY A 179 -12.50 -12.78 6.19
C GLY A 179 -11.23 -11.93 6.29
N TYR A 180 -10.92 -11.22 5.21
CA TYR A 180 -9.88 -10.19 5.20
C TYR A 180 -10.27 -9.06 6.15
N ASN A 181 -9.48 -8.88 7.19
CA ASN A 181 -9.75 -7.90 8.23
C ASN A 181 -8.95 -6.61 8.07
N ARG A 182 -8.17 -6.47 7.00
CA ARG A 182 -7.33 -5.29 6.75
C ARG A 182 -7.31 -4.90 5.28
N ILE A 183 -7.39 -3.59 5.07
CA ILE A 183 -7.16 -2.91 3.80
C ILE A 183 -6.05 -1.89 4.03
N TYR A 184 -5.03 -1.89 3.19
CA TYR A 184 -3.90 -0.95 3.20
C TYR A 184 -3.87 -0.13 1.92
#